data_AF-A0A523SMQ6-F1
#
_entry.id   AF-A0A523SMQ6-F1
#
_cell.length_a   1.000
_cell.length_b   1.000
_cell.length_c   1.000
_cell.angle_alpha   90.00
_cell.angle_beta   90.00
_cell.angle_gamma   90.00
#
_symmetry.space_group_name_H-M   'P 1'
#
loop_
_entity.id
_entity.type
_entity.pdbx_description
1 polymer ?
#
loop_
_entity_poly.entity_id
_entity_poly.type
_entity_poly.pdbx_seq_one_letter_code
_entity_poly.pdbx_strand_id
1 'polypeptide(L)'
;MLFRYIALLDNFDSDVDELDLGYENRTLKIRKIPRKEIEEFLSRIKSFDPLWFETALLLGEKMYWMDYHYEVDDSREAMVAVSNAVIEEKEKIVLALRLFKGGSLRTVSDAKKGKYVGLVITPFKGLGGIKRTYFLSGSKAAMLRDFLEEFSHIAWKAKKSKTSLGIALGRFTDGYERLKPEDKMIDYVIGLEALYLHGEGMGEFGYKMAHRASVLLADDKKERIPLFQKIKEAYKLRSKIVHGGKYALSTEDVWLIEDVLRDSIKKFLKTPKLDWVNLIF
;
A
#
# COMPACT_ATOMS: atom_id res chain seq x y z
N MET A 1 -8.59 29.19 -5.15
CA MET A 1 -8.54 28.87 -3.69
C MET A 1 -7.55 27.74 -3.47
N LEU A 2 -6.73 27.80 -2.42
CA LEU A 2 -5.83 26.70 -2.07
C LEU A 2 -6.59 25.65 -1.24
N PHE A 3 -6.72 24.45 -1.78
CA PHE A 3 -7.23 23.28 -1.09
C PHE A 3 -6.06 22.46 -0.54
N ARG A 4 -6.11 22.10 0.74
CA ARG A 4 -5.08 21.30 1.39
C ARG A 4 -5.67 19.99 1.90
N TYR A 5 -4.95 18.90 1.68
CA TYR A 5 -5.30 17.58 2.19
C TYR A 5 -4.14 17.00 2.98
N ILE A 6 -4.43 16.47 4.16
CA ILE A 6 -3.44 15.80 5.01
C ILE A 6 -3.94 14.40 5.37
N ALA A 7 -3.05 13.41 5.34
CA ALA A 7 -3.36 12.05 5.78
C ALA A 7 -2.25 11.52 6.70
N LEU A 8 -2.63 10.97 7.85
CA LEU A 8 -1.72 10.44 8.85
C LEU A 8 -1.19 9.06 8.45
N LEU A 9 0.12 8.90 8.38
CA LEU A 9 0.78 7.65 7.98
C LEU A 9 1.18 6.81 9.19
N ASP A 10 0.52 5.66 9.38
CA ASP A 10 0.88 4.67 10.40
C ASP A 10 2.04 3.79 9.94
N ASN A 11 2.92 3.47 10.89
CA ASN A 11 4.18 2.74 10.74
C ASN A 11 5.18 3.36 9.73
N PHE A 12 5.06 4.65 9.41
CA PHE A 12 6.05 5.36 8.60
C PHE A 12 7.10 6.03 9.48
N ASP A 13 8.37 5.97 9.08
CA ASP A 13 9.47 6.68 9.74
C ASP A 13 10.55 7.12 8.73
N SER A 14 11.35 8.11 9.11
CA SER A 14 12.41 8.71 8.29
C SER A 14 13.51 9.35 9.15
N ASP A 15 14.71 9.47 8.58
CA ASP A 15 15.85 10.21 9.14
C ASP A 15 15.75 11.74 8.92
N VAL A 16 14.77 12.19 8.14
CA VAL A 16 14.50 13.60 7.88
C VAL A 16 13.06 13.95 8.25
N ASP A 17 12.83 15.16 8.76
CA ASP A 17 11.49 15.59 9.16
C ASP A 17 10.56 15.89 7.98
N GLU A 18 11.12 16.08 6.78
CA GLU A 18 10.38 16.36 5.56
C GLU A 18 11.01 15.64 4.34
N LEU A 19 10.14 15.02 3.55
CA LEU A 19 10.43 14.41 2.26
C LEU A 19 9.59 15.12 1.21
N ASP A 20 10.24 15.80 0.28
CA ASP A 20 9.58 16.36 -0.90
C ASP A 20 9.48 15.30 -2.00
N LEU A 21 8.25 14.88 -2.30
CA LEU A 21 7.91 13.91 -3.34
C LEU A 21 7.05 14.55 -4.44
N GLY A 22 7.04 15.88 -4.53
CA GLY A 22 6.34 16.60 -5.58
C GLY A 22 6.93 16.30 -6.95
N TYR A 23 6.06 16.08 -7.94
CA TYR A 23 6.40 15.94 -9.35
C TYR A 23 5.38 16.72 -10.19
N GLU A 24 5.84 17.33 -11.29
CA GLU A 24 5.06 18.27 -12.10
C GLU A 24 4.42 19.40 -11.25
N ASN A 25 3.11 19.65 -11.42
CA ASN A 25 2.34 20.68 -10.72
C ASN A 25 1.83 20.22 -9.34
N ARG A 26 2.39 19.14 -8.77
CA ARG A 26 1.91 18.54 -7.53
C ARG A 26 2.84 18.87 -6.38
N THR A 27 2.31 19.51 -5.35
CA THR A 27 3.02 19.64 -4.07
C THR A 27 2.63 18.45 -3.20
N LEU A 28 3.52 17.46 -3.10
CA LEU A 28 3.37 16.32 -2.21
C LEU A 28 4.56 16.27 -1.27
N LYS A 29 4.27 16.32 0.02
CA LYS A 29 5.28 16.16 1.06
C LYS A 29 4.88 15.06 2.02
N ILE A 30 5.85 14.29 2.49
CA ILE A 30 5.69 13.46 3.68
C ILE A 30 6.51 14.12 4.78
N ARG A 31 5.86 14.64 5.83
CA ARG A 31 6.54 15.42 6.85
C ARG A 31 5.92 15.31 8.23
N LYS A 32 6.71 15.61 9.26
CA LYS A 32 6.16 15.90 10.58
C LYS A 32 5.45 17.27 10.54
N ILE A 33 4.29 17.34 11.18
CA ILE A 33 3.53 18.58 11.29
C ILE A 33 3.65 19.08 12.74
N PRO A 34 4.12 20.31 12.98
CA PRO A 34 4.21 20.86 14.33
C PRO A 34 2.84 20.89 15.03
N ARG A 35 2.82 20.62 16.34
CA ARG A 35 1.60 20.65 17.17
C ARG A 35 0.71 21.84 16.87
N LYS A 36 1.28 23.04 16.87
CA LYS A 36 0.56 24.30 16.63
C LYS A 36 -0.19 24.30 15.28
N GLU A 37 0.43 23.74 14.23
CA GLU A 37 -0.20 23.66 12.91
C GLU A 37 -1.36 22.65 12.91
N ILE A 38 -1.24 21.55 13.66
CA ILE A 38 -2.33 20.59 13.87
C ILE A 38 -3.46 21.22 14.68
N GLU A 39 -3.15 21.95 15.76
CA GLU A 39 -4.13 22.69 16.59
C GLU A 39 -4.89 23.73 15.76
N GLU A 40 -4.21 24.52 14.95
CA GLU A 40 -4.82 25.50 14.04
C GLU A 40 -5.72 24.83 12.98
N PHE A 41 -5.35 23.63 12.54
CA PHE A 41 -6.14 22.84 11.61
C PHE A 41 -7.39 22.28 12.29
N LEU A 42 -7.24 21.65 13.46
CA LEU A 42 -8.32 20.96 14.17
C LEU A 42 -9.30 21.91 14.86
N SER A 43 -8.84 23.06 15.38
CA SER A 43 -9.68 24.04 16.08
C SER A 43 -10.77 24.67 15.20
N ARG A 44 -10.65 24.55 13.87
CA ARG A 44 -11.65 25.00 12.90
C ARG A 44 -12.79 23.99 12.69
N ILE A 45 -12.69 22.81 13.28
CA ILE A 45 -13.71 21.75 13.19
C ILE A 45 -14.70 21.96 14.34
N LYS A 46 -15.85 22.55 14.03
CA LYS A 46 -16.86 23.01 15.02
C LYS A 46 -17.50 21.91 15.88
N SER A 47 -17.31 20.63 15.55
CA SER A 47 -18.04 19.49 16.13
C SER A 47 -17.12 18.41 16.70
N PHE A 48 -15.95 18.80 17.20
CA PHE A 48 -14.96 17.85 17.69
C PHE A 48 -15.20 17.45 19.13
N ASP A 49 -15.27 16.14 19.37
CA ASP A 49 -15.20 15.60 20.73
C ASP A 49 -13.80 15.88 21.33
N PRO A 50 -13.70 16.44 22.55
CA PRO A 50 -12.43 16.81 23.17
C PRO A 50 -11.44 15.65 23.34
N LEU A 51 -11.91 14.42 23.60
CA LEU A 51 -11.04 13.25 23.77
C LEU A 51 -10.38 12.87 22.45
N TRP A 52 -11.13 13.00 21.35
CA TRP A 52 -10.61 12.78 20.01
C TRP A 52 -9.66 13.88 19.56
N PHE A 53 -9.87 15.13 20.01
CA PHE A 53 -8.95 16.25 19.78
C PHE A 53 -7.56 15.93 20.31
N GLU A 54 -7.47 15.58 21.60
CA GLU A 54 -6.22 15.25 22.26
C GLU A 54 -5.55 14.01 21.66
N THR A 55 -6.33 12.99 21.31
CA THR A 55 -5.80 11.79 20.65
C THR A 55 -5.20 12.11 19.28
N ALA A 56 -5.86 12.95 18.48
CA ALA A 56 -5.38 13.38 17.17
C ALA A 56 -4.11 14.23 17.28
N LEU A 57 -4.01 15.10 18.30
CA LEU A 57 -2.80 15.88 18.59
C LEU A 57 -1.63 14.98 18.99
N LEU A 58 -1.84 14.10 19.99
CA LEU A 58 -0.81 13.22 20.53
C LEU A 58 -0.23 12.27 19.47
N LEU A 59 -1.07 11.72 18.59
CA LEU A 59 -0.63 10.88 17.48
C LEU A 59 -0.01 11.72 16.37
N GLY A 60 -0.64 12.84 16.03
CA GLY A 60 -0.21 13.72 14.96
C GLY A 60 1.20 14.29 15.14
N GLU A 61 1.58 14.63 16.37
CA GLU A 61 2.93 15.13 16.69
C GLU A 61 4.03 14.09 16.49
N LYS A 62 3.70 12.80 16.64
CA LYS A 62 4.66 11.70 16.64
C LYS A 62 4.80 11.03 15.29
N MET A 63 3.98 11.39 14.32
CA MET A 63 3.79 10.66 13.08
C MET A 63 4.03 11.56 11.88
N TYR A 64 4.38 10.93 10.76
CA TYR A 64 4.47 11.60 9.49
C TYR A 64 3.09 11.75 8.86
N TRP A 65 2.90 12.89 8.21
CA TRP A 65 1.71 13.24 7.48
C TRP A 65 2.05 13.35 6.00
N MET A 66 1.16 12.82 5.18
CA MET A 66 1.14 13.06 3.76
C MET A 66 0.37 14.36 3.52
N ASP A 67 1.04 15.39 3.02
CA ASP A 67 0.55 16.77 2.90
C ASP A 67 0.51 17.23 1.45
N TYR A 68 -0.67 17.60 0.97
CA TYR A 68 -0.95 17.96 -0.42
C TYR A 68 -1.62 19.32 -0.54
N HIS A 69 -1.26 20.05 -1.60
CA HIS A 69 -1.97 21.27 -1.97
C HIS A 69 -2.42 21.26 -3.43
N TYR A 70 -3.63 21.77 -3.66
CA TYR A 70 -4.25 21.94 -4.96
C TYR A 70 -4.78 23.37 -5.09
N GLU A 71 -4.65 23.94 -6.28
CA GLU A 71 -5.40 25.13 -6.66
C GLU A 71 -6.75 24.72 -7.23
N VAL A 72 -7.82 25.32 -6.71
CA VAL A 72 -9.19 24.96 -7.04
C VAL A 72 -10.03 26.22 -7.17
N ASP A 73 -10.91 26.25 -8.16
CA ASP A 73 -11.90 27.31 -8.32
C ASP A 73 -12.87 27.36 -7.13
N ASP A 74 -13.39 28.55 -6.81
CA ASP A 74 -14.35 28.75 -5.71
C ASP A 74 -15.79 28.38 -6.15
N SER A 75 -15.99 27.11 -6.51
CA SER A 75 -17.31 26.54 -6.80
C SER A 75 -17.54 25.24 -6.02
N ARG A 76 -18.81 24.94 -5.70
CA ARG A 76 -19.17 23.72 -4.96
C ARG A 76 -18.83 22.46 -5.77
N GLU A 77 -19.04 22.52 -7.07
CA GLU A 77 -18.75 21.47 -8.03
C GLU A 77 -17.24 21.17 -8.05
N ALA A 78 -16.40 22.21 -8.09
CA ALA A 78 -14.95 22.07 -8.04
C ALA A 78 -14.50 21.46 -6.69
N MET A 79 -15.10 21.85 -5.57
CA MET A 79 -14.79 21.28 -4.25
C MET A 79 -15.13 19.79 -4.13
N VAL A 80 -16.25 19.33 -4.70
CA VAL A 80 -16.64 17.91 -4.71
C VAL A 80 -15.71 17.12 -5.63
N ALA A 81 -15.42 17.63 -6.83
CA ALA A 81 -14.50 17.00 -7.77
C ALA A 81 -13.12 16.79 -7.13
N VAL A 82 -12.57 17.81 -6.47
CA VAL A 82 -11.29 17.73 -5.76
C VAL A 82 -11.35 16.76 -4.60
N SER A 83 -12.45 16.72 -3.84
CA SER A 83 -12.59 15.80 -2.71
C SER A 83 -12.47 14.33 -3.13
N ASN A 84 -13.04 13.95 -4.28
CA ASN A 84 -12.94 12.60 -4.83
C ASN A 84 -11.55 12.33 -5.43
N ALA A 85 -11.03 13.27 -6.21
CA ALA A 85 -9.70 13.16 -6.82
C ALA A 85 -8.62 12.95 -5.75
N VAL A 86 -8.72 13.65 -4.62
CA VAL A 86 -7.76 13.56 -3.51
C VAL A 86 -7.80 12.20 -2.80
N ILE A 87 -8.98 11.59 -2.64
CA ILE A 87 -9.08 10.22 -2.06
C ILE A 87 -8.41 9.23 -3.01
N GLU A 88 -8.70 9.34 -4.31
CA GLU A 88 -8.08 8.51 -5.33
C GLU A 88 -6.56 8.67 -5.33
N GLU A 89 -6.08 9.90 -5.22
CA GLU A 89 -4.67 10.22 -5.22
C GLU A 89 -3.95 9.68 -3.98
N LYS A 90 -4.57 9.80 -2.79
CA LYS A 90 -4.10 9.12 -1.58
C LYS A 90 -3.88 7.64 -1.83
N GLU A 91 -4.88 6.96 -2.39
CA GLU A 91 -4.80 5.51 -2.64
C GLU A 91 -3.70 5.15 -3.63
N LYS A 92 -3.49 5.95 -4.68
CA LYS A 92 -2.38 5.78 -5.63
C LYS A 92 -1.03 5.87 -4.94
N ILE A 93 -0.84 6.89 -4.10
CA ILE A 93 0.45 7.16 -3.47
C ILE A 93 0.74 6.14 -2.38
N VAL A 94 -0.25 5.76 -1.59
CA VAL A 94 -0.11 4.67 -0.60
C VAL A 94 0.22 3.35 -1.30
N LEU A 95 -0.45 3.03 -2.42
CA LEU A 95 -0.12 1.84 -3.21
C LEU A 95 1.30 1.89 -3.76
N ALA A 96 1.73 3.05 -4.29
CA ALA A 96 3.07 3.22 -4.81
C ALA A 96 4.14 3.11 -3.71
N LEU A 97 3.93 3.73 -2.55
CA LEU A 97 4.80 3.58 -1.38
C LEU A 97 4.94 2.11 -0.98
N ARG A 98 3.82 1.39 -0.90
CA ARG A 98 3.80 -0.06 -0.64
C ARG A 98 4.58 -0.78 -1.74
N LEU A 99 4.35 -0.55 -3.03
CA LEU A 99 5.10 -1.23 -4.09
C LEU A 99 6.60 -0.88 -4.11
N PHE A 100 6.98 0.33 -3.70
CA PHE A 100 8.37 0.76 -3.66
C PHE A 100 9.20 -0.09 -2.68
N LYS A 101 8.68 -0.30 -1.45
CA LYS A 101 9.39 -0.99 -0.38
C LYS A 101 8.43 -1.69 0.61
N GLY A 102 8.89 -2.77 1.23
CA GLY A 102 8.19 -3.42 2.33
C GLY A 102 8.13 -2.59 3.63
N GLY A 103 7.03 -2.76 4.35
CA GLY A 103 6.68 -2.03 5.57
C GLY A 103 5.16 -1.88 5.66
N SER A 104 4.60 -2.03 6.87
CA SER A 104 3.16 -2.07 7.14
C SER A 104 2.52 -0.67 7.11
N LEU A 105 2.72 0.06 6.01
CA LEU A 105 2.24 1.43 5.82
C LEU A 105 0.71 1.46 5.68
N ARG A 106 0.04 2.30 6.48
CA ARG A 106 -1.41 2.53 6.41
C ARG A 106 -1.74 4.01 6.60
N THR A 107 -2.92 4.42 6.12
CA THR A 107 -3.47 5.74 6.45
C THR A 107 -4.56 5.57 7.50
N VAL A 108 -4.41 6.19 8.67
CA VAL A 108 -5.34 5.99 9.81
C VAL A 108 -6.36 7.11 9.96
N SER A 109 -6.04 8.32 9.50
CA SER A 109 -6.96 9.46 9.49
C SER A 109 -6.62 10.38 8.34
N ASP A 110 -7.61 11.13 7.85
CA ASP A 110 -7.36 12.19 6.88
C ASP A 110 -8.23 13.41 7.10
N ALA A 111 -7.73 14.54 6.63
CA ALA A 111 -8.30 15.85 6.84
C ALA A 111 -8.19 16.71 5.60
N LYS A 112 -9.21 17.53 5.35
CA LYS A 112 -9.27 18.41 4.19
C LYS A 112 -9.59 19.84 4.61
N LYS A 113 -8.91 20.81 4.00
CA LYS A 113 -9.10 22.25 4.21
C LYS A 113 -9.31 22.94 2.86
N GLY A 114 -10.51 23.48 2.66
CA GLY A 114 -10.86 24.40 1.57
C GLY A 114 -11.68 25.57 2.14
N LYS A 115 -12.76 25.98 1.46
CA LYS A 115 -13.76 26.92 2.00
C LYS A 115 -14.38 26.44 3.32
N TYR A 116 -14.45 25.12 3.48
CA TYR A 116 -14.84 24.42 4.70
C TYR A 116 -13.69 23.49 5.15
N VAL A 117 -13.56 23.30 6.46
CA VAL A 117 -12.65 22.28 7.03
C VAL A 117 -13.50 21.04 7.32
N GLY A 118 -13.12 19.91 6.72
CA GLY A 118 -13.75 18.62 6.98
C GLY A 118 -12.68 17.63 7.43
N LEU A 119 -12.89 16.98 8.58
CA LEU A 119 -12.05 15.88 9.03
C LEU A 119 -12.83 14.57 8.87
N VAL A 120 -12.24 13.64 8.14
CA VAL A 120 -12.74 12.26 8.07
C VAL A 120 -11.78 11.41 8.87
N ILE A 121 -12.03 11.32 10.18
CA ILE A 121 -11.34 10.32 10.99
C ILE A 121 -11.97 8.99 10.67
N THR A 122 -11.23 8.14 9.97
CA THR A 122 -11.60 6.72 9.93
C THR A 122 -11.34 6.19 11.34
N PRO A 123 -12.31 5.56 12.02
CA PRO A 123 -12.09 5.07 13.38
C PRO A 123 -10.82 4.21 13.41
N PHE A 124 -9.99 4.33 14.45
CA PHE A 124 -8.70 3.63 14.65
C PHE A 124 -8.80 2.09 14.74
N LYS A 125 -9.80 1.47 14.10
CA LYS A 125 -9.90 0.04 13.78
C LYS A 125 -8.73 -0.38 12.89
N GLY A 126 -7.51 -0.33 13.42
CA GLY A 126 -6.32 -0.42 12.61
C GLY A 126 -5.02 -0.45 13.40
N LEU A 127 -4.92 0.18 14.57
CA LEU A 127 -3.61 0.28 15.26
C LEU A 127 -3.02 -1.06 15.77
N GLY A 128 -3.76 -2.17 15.65
CA GLY A 128 -3.28 -3.54 15.92
C GLY A 128 -2.77 -4.29 14.67
N GLY A 129 -2.40 -5.56 14.89
CA GLY A 129 -1.85 -6.45 13.86
C GLY A 129 -0.32 -6.46 13.84
N ILE A 130 0.24 -7.29 12.97
CA ILE A 130 1.70 -7.42 12.82
C ILE A 130 2.23 -6.20 12.09
N LYS A 131 3.28 -5.58 12.66
CA LYS A 131 3.86 -4.33 12.20
C LYS A 131 5.32 -4.50 11.78
N ARG A 132 5.62 -4.04 10.57
CA ARG A 132 6.98 -3.81 10.06
C ARG A 132 7.12 -2.33 9.79
N THR A 133 8.07 -1.63 10.42
CA THR A 133 8.28 -0.20 10.18
C THR A 133 8.62 0.05 8.71
N TYR A 134 7.89 0.96 8.07
CA TYR A 134 8.23 1.53 6.78
C TYR A 134 9.21 2.69 6.99
N PHE A 135 10.50 2.37 7.00
CA PHE A 135 11.54 3.40 7.11
C PHE A 135 11.99 3.88 5.72
N LEU A 136 11.93 5.19 5.47
CA LEU A 136 12.41 5.79 4.22
C LEU A 136 13.44 6.88 4.52
N SER A 137 14.70 6.65 4.14
CA SER A 137 15.74 7.68 4.26
C SER A 137 15.51 8.80 3.26
N GLY A 138 15.82 10.04 3.65
CA GLY A 138 15.83 11.22 2.78
C GLY A 138 16.68 11.04 1.53
N SER A 139 17.77 10.26 1.62
CA SER A 139 18.62 9.89 0.47
C SER A 139 17.86 9.12 -0.63
N LYS A 140 16.75 8.47 -0.31
CA LYS A 140 15.92 7.71 -1.26
C LYS A 140 14.70 8.48 -1.76
N ALA A 141 14.50 9.74 -1.34
CA ALA A 141 13.34 10.54 -1.73
C ALA A 141 13.26 10.74 -3.25
N ALA A 142 14.39 11.03 -3.90
CA ALA A 142 14.46 11.17 -5.36
C ALA A 142 14.03 9.88 -6.08
N MET A 143 14.58 8.74 -5.68
CA MET A 143 14.21 7.44 -6.26
C MET A 143 12.72 7.10 -6.07
N LEU A 144 12.13 7.45 -4.92
CA LEU A 144 10.71 7.25 -4.69
C LEU A 144 9.87 8.17 -5.59
N ARG A 145 10.28 9.43 -5.77
CA ARG A 145 9.62 10.37 -6.69
C ARG A 145 9.62 9.83 -8.12
N ASP A 146 10.77 9.37 -8.61
CA ASP A 146 10.86 8.77 -9.95
C ASP A 146 9.94 7.54 -10.07
N PHE A 147 9.90 6.72 -9.02
CA PHE A 147 9.01 5.55 -8.96
C PHE A 147 7.51 5.94 -8.94
N LEU A 148 7.16 7.01 -8.23
CA LEU A 148 5.79 7.53 -8.18
C LEU A 148 5.33 7.97 -9.57
N GLU A 149 6.19 8.66 -10.31
CA GLU A 149 5.93 9.11 -11.68
C GLU A 149 5.77 7.92 -12.64
N GLU A 150 6.70 6.95 -12.61
CA GLU A 150 6.70 5.82 -13.54
C GLU A 150 5.59 4.79 -13.24
N PHE A 151 5.44 4.37 -11.98
CA PHE A 151 4.66 3.17 -11.65
C PHE A 151 3.24 3.45 -11.16
N SER A 152 2.99 4.58 -10.49
CA SER A 152 1.70 4.78 -9.82
C SER A 152 0.55 4.82 -10.83
N HIS A 153 0.72 5.51 -11.96
CA HIS A 153 -0.30 5.62 -13.01
C HIS A 153 -0.61 4.27 -13.68
N ILE A 154 0.44 3.50 -14.00
CA ILE A 154 0.30 2.19 -14.64
C ILE A 154 -0.33 1.18 -13.67
N ALA A 155 0.17 1.13 -12.43
CA ALA A 155 -0.37 0.27 -11.39
C ALA A 155 -1.82 0.61 -11.07
N TRP A 156 -2.16 1.90 -11.02
CA TRP A 156 -3.53 2.33 -10.78
C TRP A 156 -4.49 1.89 -11.87
N LYS A 157 -4.12 2.11 -13.14
CA LYS A 157 -4.90 1.65 -14.29
C LYS A 157 -5.08 0.12 -14.27
N ALA A 158 -4.01 -0.62 -13.97
CA ALA A 158 -4.06 -2.07 -13.85
C ALA A 158 -4.98 -2.52 -12.71
N LYS A 159 -4.90 -1.89 -11.52
CA LYS A 159 -5.74 -2.18 -10.35
C LYS A 159 -7.23 -2.02 -10.65
N LYS A 160 -7.61 -1.04 -11.46
CA LYS A 160 -9.01 -0.82 -11.88
C LYS A 160 -9.51 -1.82 -12.94
N SER A 161 -8.61 -2.59 -13.55
CA SER A 161 -8.97 -3.60 -14.54
C SER A 161 -9.36 -4.94 -13.88
N LYS A 162 -10.18 -5.76 -14.56
CA LYS A 162 -10.51 -7.13 -14.12
C LYS A 162 -9.48 -8.18 -14.58
N THR A 163 -8.24 -7.76 -14.82
CA THR A 163 -7.14 -8.65 -15.23
C THR A 163 -6.53 -9.37 -14.04
N SER A 164 -5.73 -10.41 -14.28
CA SER A 164 -4.91 -11.07 -13.26
C SER A 164 -4.08 -10.10 -12.42
N LEU A 165 -3.44 -9.12 -13.08
CA LEU A 165 -2.65 -8.09 -12.40
C LEU A 165 -3.54 -7.17 -11.55
N GLY A 166 -4.73 -6.82 -12.04
CA GLY A 166 -5.72 -6.06 -11.27
C GLY A 166 -6.17 -6.79 -10.01
N ILE A 167 -6.45 -8.09 -10.11
CA ILE A 167 -6.80 -8.95 -8.98
C ILE A 167 -5.65 -9.01 -7.97
N ALA A 168 -4.41 -9.21 -8.44
CA ALA A 168 -3.23 -9.25 -7.59
C ALA A 168 -2.98 -7.94 -6.84
N LEU A 169 -3.12 -6.79 -7.51
CA LEU A 169 -3.04 -5.47 -6.89
C LEU A 169 -4.15 -5.20 -5.86
N GLY A 170 -5.37 -5.70 -6.14
CA GLY A 170 -6.48 -5.68 -5.20
C GLY A 170 -6.14 -6.44 -3.92
N ARG A 171 -5.77 -7.71 -4.06
CA ARG A 171 -5.39 -8.57 -2.93
C ARG A 171 -4.18 -8.08 -2.14
N PHE A 172 -3.19 -7.54 -2.85
CA PHE A 172 -2.05 -6.88 -2.24
C PHE A 172 -2.50 -5.70 -1.37
N THR A 173 -3.43 -4.87 -1.86
CA THR A 173 -4.01 -3.77 -1.07
C THR A 173 -4.76 -4.31 0.14
N ASP A 174 -5.64 -5.29 -0.06
CA ASP A 174 -6.48 -5.85 1.00
C ASP A 174 -5.65 -6.40 2.17
N GLY A 175 -4.54 -7.08 1.88
CA GLY A 175 -3.64 -7.61 2.91
C GLY A 175 -3.07 -6.53 3.85
N TYR A 176 -2.88 -5.29 3.40
CA TYR A 176 -2.47 -4.21 4.31
C TYR A 176 -3.58 -3.78 5.28
N GLU A 177 -4.84 -3.96 4.89
CA GLU A 177 -6.01 -3.60 5.68
C GLU A 177 -6.46 -4.73 6.62
N ARG A 178 -5.93 -5.96 6.44
CA ARG A 178 -6.15 -7.08 7.36
C ARG A 178 -5.40 -6.91 8.67
N LEU A 179 -6.05 -7.28 9.78
CA LEU A 179 -5.43 -7.32 11.11
C LEU A 179 -4.79 -8.69 11.40
N LYS A 180 -5.43 -9.76 10.95
CA LYS A 180 -5.00 -11.14 11.23
C LYS A 180 -3.95 -11.62 10.23
N PRO A 181 -2.85 -12.26 10.69
CA PRO A 181 -1.84 -12.81 9.78
C PRO A 181 -2.39 -13.82 8.79
N GLU A 182 -3.37 -14.62 9.20
CA GLU A 182 -4.00 -15.64 8.37
C GLU A 182 -4.69 -15.02 7.17
N ASP A 183 -5.47 -13.95 7.39
CA ASP A 183 -6.16 -13.23 6.32
C ASP A 183 -5.16 -12.58 5.36
N LYS A 184 -4.05 -12.02 5.88
CA LYS A 184 -2.95 -11.50 5.05
C LYS A 184 -2.33 -12.57 4.17
N MET A 185 -1.98 -13.71 4.77
CA MET A 185 -1.41 -14.86 4.06
C MET A 185 -2.34 -15.33 2.95
N ILE A 186 -3.65 -15.45 3.22
CA ILE A 186 -4.65 -15.82 2.22
C ILE A 186 -4.68 -14.81 1.07
N ASP A 187 -4.81 -13.51 1.38
CA ASP A 187 -4.91 -12.47 0.35
C ASP A 187 -3.64 -12.45 -0.52
N TYR A 188 -2.45 -12.50 0.07
CA TYR A 188 -1.21 -12.49 -0.70
C TYR A 188 -1.03 -13.75 -1.57
N VAL A 189 -1.39 -14.93 -1.06
CA VAL A 189 -1.35 -16.16 -1.87
C VAL A 189 -2.37 -16.10 -3.01
N ILE A 190 -3.58 -15.57 -2.81
CA ILE A 190 -4.55 -15.37 -3.90
C ILE A 190 -4.00 -14.39 -4.95
N GLY A 191 -3.27 -13.35 -4.53
CA GLY A 191 -2.59 -12.45 -5.45
C GLY A 191 -1.57 -13.16 -6.33
N LEU A 192 -0.78 -14.08 -5.75
CA LEU A 192 0.15 -14.93 -6.50
C LEU A 192 -0.57 -15.91 -7.42
N GLU A 193 -1.65 -16.55 -6.96
CA GLU A 193 -2.50 -17.42 -7.79
C GLU A 193 -3.00 -16.67 -9.02
N ALA A 194 -3.46 -15.43 -8.86
CA ALA A 194 -3.93 -14.61 -9.97
C ALA A 194 -2.84 -14.33 -11.01
N LEU A 195 -1.62 -14.00 -10.58
CA LEU A 195 -0.49 -13.73 -11.47
C LEU A 195 0.01 -14.99 -12.19
N TYR A 196 0.10 -16.11 -11.48
CA TYR A 196 0.86 -17.27 -11.95
C TYR A 196 -0.01 -18.45 -12.42
N LEU A 197 -1.31 -18.49 -12.13
CA LEU A 197 -2.19 -19.62 -12.46
C LEU A 197 -3.38 -19.26 -13.35
N HIS A 198 -3.38 -18.07 -13.96
CA HIS A 198 -4.46 -17.65 -14.85
C HIS A 198 -4.64 -18.60 -16.04
N GLY A 199 -5.89 -19.03 -16.29
CA GLY A 199 -6.25 -19.84 -17.45
C GLY A 199 -5.96 -21.35 -17.32
N GLU A 200 -5.60 -21.85 -16.13
CA GLU A 200 -5.27 -23.25 -15.94
C GLU A 200 -6.45 -24.16 -15.54
N GLY A 201 -6.39 -25.41 -16.00
CA GLY A 201 -7.23 -26.51 -15.49
C GLY A 201 -6.79 -27.00 -14.10
N MET A 202 -7.60 -27.87 -13.50
CA MET A 202 -7.31 -28.41 -12.16
C MET A 202 -5.98 -29.17 -12.10
N GLY A 203 -5.16 -28.89 -11.07
CA GLY A 203 -4.00 -29.72 -10.72
C GLY A 203 -2.71 -28.95 -10.42
N GLU A 204 -2.01 -29.37 -9.36
CA GLU A 204 -0.66 -28.95 -8.92
C GLU A 204 -0.40 -27.44 -8.79
N PHE A 205 -1.43 -26.65 -8.48
CA PHE A 205 -1.33 -25.19 -8.31
C PHE A 205 -0.17 -24.73 -7.42
N GLY A 206 0.05 -25.41 -6.28
CA GLY A 206 1.16 -25.07 -5.38
C GLY A 206 2.54 -25.29 -6.00
N TYR A 207 2.73 -26.32 -6.84
CA TYR A 207 4.00 -26.55 -7.53
C TYR A 207 4.21 -25.51 -8.63
N LYS A 208 3.22 -25.32 -9.50
CA LYS A 208 3.31 -24.42 -10.64
C LYS A 208 3.52 -22.97 -10.21
N MET A 209 2.75 -22.49 -9.24
CA MET A 209 2.89 -21.14 -8.69
C MET A 209 4.30 -20.93 -8.13
N ALA A 210 4.77 -21.87 -7.29
CA ALA A 210 6.11 -21.79 -6.70
C ALA A 210 7.21 -21.81 -7.77
N HIS A 211 7.09 -22.69 -8.78
CA HIS A 211 8.05 -22.80 -9.85
C HIS A 211 8.14 -21.49 -10.63
N ARG A 212 7.01 -20.99 -11.15
CA ARG A 212 6.94 -19.77 -11.97
C ARG A 212 7.44 -18.55 -11.21
N ALA A 213 6.96 -18.36 -9.97
CA ALA A 213 7.39 -17.23 -9.14
C ALA A 213 8.90 -17.30 -8.84
N SER A 214 9.42 -18.47 -8.48
CA SER A 214 10.86 -18.62 -8.20
C SER A 214 11.74 -18.37 -9.43
N VAL A 215 11.29 -18.78 -10.63
CA VAL A 215 12.00 -18.52 -11.89
C VAL A 215 11.99 -17.04 -12.24
N LEU A 216 10.88 -16.34 -12.00
CA LEU A 216 10.77 -14.92 -12.32
C LEU A 216 11.59 -14.02 -11.38
N LEU A 217 11.69 -14.41 -10.10
CA LEU A 217 12.20 -13.54 -9.05
C LEU A 217 13.64 -13.82 -8.64
N ALA A 218 14.13 -15.06 -8.76
CA ALA A 218 15.49 -15.41 -8.37
C ALA A 218 16.47 -15.22 -9.52
N ASP A 219 17.62 -14.61 -9.24
CA ASP A 219 18.66 -14.36 -10.26
C ASP A 219 19.44 -15.64 -10.60
N ASP A 220 19.55 -16.58 -9.65
CA ASP A 220 20.26 -17.83 -9.85
C ASP A 220 19.60 -19.07 -9.21
N LYS A 221 20.19 -20.24 -9.45
CA LYS A 221 19.69 -21.52 -8.93
C LYS A 221 19.78 -21.64 -7.40
N LYS A 222 20.80 -21.03 -6.77
CA LYS A 222 21.00 -21.07 -5.32
C LYS A 222 19.91 -20.30 -4.59
N GLU A 223 19.42 -19.22 -5.17
CA GLU A 223 18.28 -18.44 -4.64
C GLU A 223 16.93 -19.06 -5.01
N ARG A 224 16.83 -19.64 -6.22
CA ARG A 224 15.58 -20.21 -6.74
C ARG A 224 15.05 -21.35 -5.88
N ILE A 225 15.91 -22.28 -5.46
CA ILE A 225 15.48 -23.48 -4.72
C ILE A 225 14.84 -23.12 -3.36
N PRO A 226 15.48 -22.31 -2.50
CA PRO A 226 14.86 -21.87 -1.25
C PRO A 226 13.58 -21.07 -1.48
N LEU A 227 13.56 -20.18 -2.48
CA LEU A 227 12.38 -19.37 -2.80
C LEU A 227 11.20 -20.24 -3.24
N PHE A 228 11.46 -21.23 -4.10
CA PHE A 228 10.47 -22.22 -4.51
C PHE A 228 9.87 -22.95 -3.31
N GLN A 229 10.70 -23.46 -2.40
CA GLN A 229 10.24 -24.20 -1.22
C GLN A 229 9.33 -23.33 -0.35
N LYS A 230 9.77 -22.10 -0.06
CA LYS A 230 9.01 -21.10 0.71
C LYS A 230 7.64 -20.80 0.11
N ILE A 231 7.56 -20.56 -1.19
CA ILE A 231 6.28 -20.26 -1.86
C ILE A 231 5.36 -21.49 -1.87
N LYS A 232 5.93 -22.68 -2.06
CA LYS A 232 5.18 -23.94 -2.01
C LYS A 232 4.62 -24.21 -0.62
N GLU A 233 5.38 -23.88 0.43
CA GLU A 233 4.93 -23.98 1.82
C GLU A 233 3.82 -22.99 2.14
N ALA A 234 3.92 -21.74 1.67
CA ALA A 234 2.86 -20.75 1.82
C ALA A 234 1.54 -21.19 1.18
N TYR A 235 1.58 -21.82 0.00
CA TYR A 235 0.39 -22.40 -0.63
C TYR A 235 -0.25 -23.49 0.25
N LYS A 236 0.57 -24.41 0.78
CA LYS A 236 0.10 -25.45 1.71
C LYS A 236 -0.50 -24.85 2.98
N LEU A 237 0.12 -23.79 3.51
CA LEU A 237 -0.31 -23.08 4.70
C LEU A 237 -1.67 -22.42 4.49
N ARG A 238 -1.84 -21.65 3.40
CA ARG A 238 -3.12 -21.08 2.97
C ARG A 238 -4.20 -22.15 2.84
N SER A 239 -3.88 -23.29 2.22
CA SER A 239 -4.83 -24.41 2.08
C SER A 239 -5.28 -24.95 3.45
N LYS A 240 -4.35 -25.16 4.39
CA LYS A 240 -4.68 -25.58 5.75
C LYS A 240 -5.55 -24.57 6.47
N ILE A 241 -5.23 -23.28 6.39
CA ILE A 241 -5.98 -22.21 7.05
C ILE A 241 -7.45 -22.22 6.59
N VAL A 242 -7.71 -22.22 5.27
CA VAL A 242 -9.09 -22.14 4.75
C VAL A 242 -9.92 -23.39 5.00
N HIS A 243 -9.27 -24.54 5.20
CA HIS A 243 -9.94 -25.80 5.52
C HIS A 243 -9.99 -26.09 7.03
N GLY A 244 -9.58 -25.14 7.89
CA GLY A 244 -9.59 -25.31 9.34
C GLY A 244 -8.61 -26.36 9.87
N GLY A 245 -7.57 -26.69 9.09
CA GLY A 245 -6.51 -27.60 9.50
C GLY A 245 -5.58 -26.99 10.55
N LYS A 246 -4.74 -27.82 11.18
CA LYS A 246 -3.69 -27.33 12.08
C LYS A 246 -2.55 -26.68 11.29
N TYR A 247 -2.15 -25.48 11.71
CA TYR A 247 -1.07 -24.72 11.08
C TYR A 247 -0.16 -24.05 12.12
N ALA A 248 1.04 -23.70 11.67
CA ALA A 248 1.95 -22.78 12.34
C ALA A 248 2.27 -21.68 11.32
N LEU A 249 1.96 -20.43 11.66
CA LEU A 249 2.18 -19.28 10.81
C LEU A 249 3.00 -18.27 11.61
N SER A 250 4.19 -17.95 11.12
CA SER A 250 5.01 -16.89 11.70
C SER A 250 4.72 -15.55 11.01
N THR A 251 5.19 -14.48 11.65
CA THR A 251 5.13 -13.13 11.07
C THR A 251 6.03 -13.05 9.82
N GLU A 252 7.17 -13.70 9.89
CA GLU A 252 8.20 -13.75 8.87
C GLU A 252 7.68 -14.42 7.59
N ASP A 253 6.84 -15.46 7.72
CA ASP A 253 6.17 -16.09 6.60
C ASP A 253 5.25 -15.10 5.86
N VAL A 254 4.49 -14.29 6.61
CA VAL A 254 3.60 -13.28 6.02
C VAL A 254 4.42 -12.22 5.28
N TRP A 255 5.48 -11.69 5.90
CA TRP A 255 6.32 -10.66 5.27
C TRP A 255 7.05 -11.18 4.03
N LEU A 256 7.52 -12.43 4.08
CA LEU A 256 8.14 -13.08 2.94
C LEU A 256 7.18 -13.15 1.75
N ILE A 257 5.94 -13.60 1.97
CA ILE A 257 4.97 -13.73 0.88
C ILE A 257 4.43 -12.37 0.42
N GLU A 258 4.32 -11.39 1.32
CA GLU A 258 4.07 -9.98 0.98
C GLU A 258 5.14 -9.45 0.00
N ASP A 259 6.42 -9.68 0.31
CA ASP A 259 7.53 -9.23 -0.53
C ASP A 259 7.60 -9.99 -1.86
N VAL A 260 7.35 -11.32 -1.87
CA VAL A 260 7.23 -12.10 -3.11
C VAL A 260 6.13 -11.57 -4.01
N LEU A 261 4.95 -11.26 -3.47
CA LEU A 261 3.85 -10.68 -4.25
C LEU A 261 4.21 -9.27 -4.75
N ARG A 262 4.81 -8.42 -3.90
CA ARG A 262 5.24 -7.08 -4.28
C ARG A 262 6.19 -7.11 -5.47
N ASP A 263 7.22 -7.95 -5.41
CA ASP A 263 8.23 -8.03 -6.47
C ASP A 263 7.66 -8.67 -7.73
N SER A 264 6.76 -9.66 -7.58
CA SER A 264 6.00 -10.20 -8.71
C SER A 264 5.21 -9.09 -9.40
N ILE A 265 4.43 -8.31 -8.67
CA ILE A 265 3.63 -7.20 -9.23
C ILE A 265 4.54 -6.21 -9.98
N LYS A 266 5.69 -5.83 -9.41
CA LYS A 266 6.65 -4.93 -10.06
C LYS A 266 7.19 -5.50 -11.38
N LYS A 267 7.54 -6.79 -11.42
CA LYS A 267 8.01 -7.46 -12.65
C LYS A 267 6.91 -7.52 -13.71
N PHE A 268 5.67 -7.84 -13.33
CA PHE A 268 4.53 -7.87 -14.25
C PHE A 268 4.15 -6.46 -14.76
N LEU A 269 4.26 -5.41 -13.94
CA LEU A 269 4.04 -4.03 -14.38
C LEU A 269 5.07 -3.57 -15.42
N LYS A 270 6.33 -4.00 -15.26
CA LYS A 270 7.41 -3.71 -16.22
C LYS A 270 7.32 -4.53 -17.52
N THR A 271 6.52 -5.59 -17.53
CA THR A 271 6.50 -6.56 -18.62
C THR A 271 5.08 -6.67 -19.22
N PRO A 272 4.61 -5.66 -19.95
CA PRO A 272 3.32 -5.74 -20.62
C PRO A 272 3.41 -6.75 -21.77
N LYS A 273 2.64 -7.86 -21.67
CA LYS A 273 2.52 -8.94 -22.68
C LYS A 273 3.67 -9.96 -22.75
N LEU A 274 4.05 -10.58 -21.65
CA LEU A 274 4.59 -11.94 -21.78
C LEU A 274 3.41 -12.92 -21.77
N ASP A 275 3.27 -13.69 -22.84
CA ASP A 275 2.49 -14.92 -22.84
C ASP A 275 3.27 -15.95 -22.03
N TRP A 276 3.23 -15.80 -20.70
CA TRP A 276 4.04 -16.56 -19.74
C TRP A 276 3.77 -18.06 -19.79
N VAL A 277 2.67 -18.47 -20.42
CA VAL A 277 2.38 -19.86 -20.73
C VAL A 277 3.51 -20.46 -21.57
N ASN A 278 4.17 -19.68 -22.44
CA ASN A 278 5.19 -20.17 -23.38
C ASN A 278 6.64 -20.00 -22.92
N LEU A 279 6.91 -19.36 -21.78
CA LEU A 279 8.29 -19.14 -21.29
C LEU A 279 8.73 -20.09 -20.16
N ILE A 280 7.84 -20.95 -19.69
CA ILE A 280 8.07 -21.82 -18.53
C ILE A 280 7.81 -23.31 -18.87
N PHE A 281 7.57 -23.62 -20.14
CA PHE A 281 7.65 -24.96 -20.73
C PHE A 281 8.77 -24.98 -21.77
#